data_AF-A0A920JVX6-F1
#
_entry.id   AF-A0A920JVX6-F1
#
_cell.length_a   1.000
_cell.length_b   1.000
_cell.length_c   1.000
_cell.angle_alpha   90.00
_cell.angle_beta   90.00
_cell.angle_gamma   90.00
#
_symmetry.space_group_name_H-M   'P 1'
#
loop_
_entity.id
_entity.type
_entity.pdbx_description
1 polymer ?
#
loop_
_entity_poly.entity_id
_entity_poly.type
_entity_poly.pdbx_seq_one_letter_code
_entity_poly.pdbx_strand_id
1 'polypeptide(L)'
;MHHTSMSRRRFLQTTSAAAVWLPTSVRGYSANEVQALFVDGEMQQDISKWELDTPALCVDLDALEGNIAKMQNTTALNGIASRPHAKTHKTPVIAQMQMDTGSVGICVAKVSEAEAMFQNGIDKILLTTTNVTATKIRRAMKLREVWGDFIQATDSPDNARLLSEAAISMNIIADVVVDVDPGGNRTGITPGQPALQLAQLVDQLPGLRLRGLLCYDGGSQHVKGFDQRRSQTLSRLNAASETYDLFNNSGLTTEIFSGGGTGTYNIDHETRGLTDIQVGSYVFMDAQYMILGVNQTMRFIQISNPH
;
A
#
# COMPACT_ATOMS: atom_id res chain seq x y z
N MET A 1 -16.69 -15.26 -17.15
CA MET A 1 -16.20 -15.82 -15.87
C MET A 1 -17.02 -15.20 -14.77
N HIS A 2 -17.68 -16.00 -13.93
CA HIS A 2 -18.63 -15.50 -12.92
C HIS A 2 -17.90 -14.65 -11.86
N HIS A 3 -18.05 -13.33 -11.92
CA HIS A 3 -17.76 -12.46 -10.79
C HIS A 3 -18.79 -12.74 -9.70
N THR A 4 -18.42 -13.50 -8.67
CA THR A 4 -19.18 -13.53 -7.42
C THR A 4 -18.96 -12.21 -6.70
N SER A 5 -19.86 -11.24 -6.90
CA SER A 5 -19.96 -10.07 -6.04
C SER A 5 -19.96 -10.51 -4.57
N MET A 6 -19.08 -9.94 -3.75
CA MET A 6 -19.09 -10.18 -2.30
C MET A 6 -20.41 -9.66 -1.73
N SER A 7 -21.20 -10.56 -1.12
CA SER A 7 -22.38 -10.18 -0.36
C SER A 7 -21.98 -9.55 0.97
N ARG A 8 -22.75 -8.55 1.45
CA ARG A 8 -22.60 -7.93 2.79
C ARG A 8 -22.51 -8.96 3.93
N ARG A 9 -23.20 -10.11 3.78
CA ARG A 9 -23.11 -11.23 4.74
C ARG A 9 -21.73 -11.89 4.80
N ARG A 10 -21.00 -11.93 3.69
CA ARG A 10 -19.66 -12.53 3.59
C ARG A 10 -18.57 -11.61 4.15
N PHE A 11 -18.77 -10.28 4.06
CA PHE A 11 -17.88 -9.28 4.67
C PHE A 11 -17.80 -9.45 6.19
N LEU A 12 -18.95 -9.62 6.86
CA LEU A 12 -18.98 -9.82 8.31
C LEU A 12 -18.19 -11.07 8.72
N GLN A 13 -18.34 -12.18 8.01
CA GLN A 13 -17.72 -13.47 8.34
C GLN A 13 -16.18 -13.53 8.22
N THR A 14 -15.52 -12.52 7.67
CA THR A 14 -14.11 -12.60 7.22
C THR A 14 -13.17 -11.64 7.94
N THR A 15 -13.58 -11.02 9.04
CA THR A 15 -12.75 -10.10 9.83
C THR A 15 -11.87 -10.84 10.84
N SER A 16 -10.57 -10.97 10.54
CA SER A 16 -9.54 -11.33 11.53
C SER A 16 -8.71 -10.09 11.89
N ALA A 17 -8.62 -9.76 13.18
CA ALA A 17 -7.89 -8.58 13.66
C ALA A 17 -6.36 -8.76 13.58
N ALA A 18 -5.66 -7.80 12.99
CA ALA A 18 -4.21 -7.65 13.09
C ALA A 18 -3.89 -6.43 13.97
N ALA A 19 -3.10 -6.63 15.03
CA ALA A 19 -2.81 -5.61 16.03
C ALA A 19 -2.12 -4.35 15.45
N VAL A 20 -2.59 -3.18 15.88
CA VAL A 20 -2.03 -1.85 15.56
C VAL A 20 -1.24 -1.34 16.77
N TRP A 21 -0.03 -0.81 16.55
CA TRP A 21 0.78 -0.17 17.58
C TRP A 21 0.51 1.34 17.59
N LEU A 22 -0.14 1.82 18.66
CA LEU A 22 -0.29 3.23 18.99
C LEU A 22 0.63 3.55 20.20
N PRO A 23 1.23 4.75 20.28
CA PRO A 23 2.10 5.14 21.38
C PRO A 23 1.26 5.56 22.59
N THR A 24 0.67 4.57 23.25
CA THR A 24 0.18 4.49 24.63
C THR A 24 -0.31 3.04 24.76
N SER A 25 -0.01 2.34 25.84
CA SER A 25 -0.27 0.90 25.97
C SER A 25 -1.77 0.59 26.05
N VAL A 26 -2.46 0.63 24.91
CA VAL A 26 -3.74 -0.04 24.71
C VAL A 26 -3.39 -1.51 24.49
N ARG A 27 -3.81 -2.40 25.40
CA ARG A 27 -3.76 -3.83 25.14
C ARG A 27 -4.67 -4.11 23.95
N GLY A 28 -4.10 -4.37 22.79
CA GLY A 28 -4.85 -4.88 21.64
C GLY A 28 -5.29 -6.31 21.93
N TYR A 29 -6.52 -6.64 21.54
CA TYR A 29 -7.01 -8.01 21.60
C TYR A 29 -6.38 -8.83 20.46
N SER A 30 -5.92 -10.04 20.78
CA SER A 30 -5.59 -11.08 19.81
C SER A 30 -6.86 -11.56 19.09
N ALA A 31 -6.69 -12.21 17.94
CA ALA A 31 -7.83 -12.79 17.22
C ALA A 31 -8.67 -13.73 18.11
N ASN A 32 -8.01 -14.50 18.98
CA ASN A 32 -8.68 -15.39 19.93
C ASN A 32 -9.49 -14.63 21.00
N GLU A 33 -8.96 -13.49 21.48
CA GLU A 33 -9.66 -12.65 22.45
C GLU A 33 -10.87 -11.94 21.81
N VAL A 34 -10.77 -11.49 20.57
CA VAL A 34 -11.92 -10.95 19.82
C VAL A 34 -12.96 -12.04 19.59
N GLN A 35 -12.53 -13.26 19.28
CA GLN A 35 -13.44 -14.39 19.06
C GLN A 35 -14.17 -14.82 20.34
N ALA A 36 -13.58 -14.59 21.51
CA ALA A 36 -14.20 -14.81 22.81
C ALA A 36 -15.26 -13.74 23.18
N LEU A 37 -15.27 -12.59 22.50
CA LEU A 37 -16.33 -11.58 22.64
C LEU A 37 -17.60 -11.94 21.87
N PHE A 38 -17.56 -12.97 21.01
CA PHE A 38 -18.77 -13.49 20.38
C PHE A 38 -19.64 -14.23 21.40
N VAL A 39 -20.87 -13.77 21.59
CA VAL A 39 -21.87 -14.48 22.40
C VAL A 39 -22.15 -15.83 21.73
N ASP A 40 -21.97 -16.92 22.47
CA ASP A 40 -22.14 -18.31 21.99
C ASP A 40 -21.26 -18.71 20.79
N GLY A 41 -20.17 -17.97 20.53
CA GLY A 41 -19.26 -18.23 19.41
C GLY A 41 -19.79 -17.78 18.04
N GLU A 42 -20.94 -17.10 18.00
CA GLU A 42 -21.51 -16.53 16.79
C GLU A 42 -21.44 -15.00 16.80
N MET A 43 -21.05 -14.45 15.66
CA MET A 43 -21.12 -13.01 15.44
C MET A 43 -22.56 -12.59 15.22
N GLN A 44 -23.09 -11.80 16.14
CA GLN A 44 -24.42 -11.23 16.04
C GLN A 44 -24.49 -10.30 14.82
N GLN A 45 -25.42 -10.60 13.90
CA GLN A 45 -25.71 -9.79 12.72
C GLN A 45 -26.98 -8.97 12.99
N ASP A 46 -27.18 -7.90 12.23
CA ASP A 46 -28.38 -7.04 12.29
C ASP A 46 -28.66 -6.44 13.68
N ILE A 47 -27.62 -6.27 14.50
CA ILE A 47 -27.69 -5.56 15.79
C ILE A 47 -27.38 -4.07 15.62
N SER A 48 -27.92 -3.26 16.52
CA SER A 48 -27.62 -1.83 16.55
C SER A 48 -26.17 -1.59 16.98
N LYS A 49 -25.51 -0.57 16.41
CA LYS A 49 -24.17 -0.17 16.87
C LYS A 49 -24.12 0.23 18.35
N TRP A 50 -25.27 0.58 18.93
CA TRP A 50 -25.42 0.93 20.35
C TRP A 50 -25.43 -0.30 21.27
N GLU A 51 -25.51 -1.51 20.71
CA GLU A 51 -25.49 -2.78 21.43
C GLU A 51 -24.11 -3.45 21.37
N LEU A 52 -23.14 -2.83 20.69
CA LEU A 52 -21.77 -3.32 20.60
C LEU A 52 -21.04 -3.11 21.93
N ASP A 53 -20.27 -4.11 22.34
CA ASP A 53 -19.33 -3.98 23.45
C ASP A 53 -18.24 -2.93 23.11
N THR A 54 -17.93 -2.05 24.05
CA THR A 54 -17.04 -0.90 23.81
C THR A 54 -15.70 -1.02 24.52
N PRO A 55 -14.60 -0.57 23.90
CA PRO A 55 -14.52 0.17 22.63
C PRO A 55 -14.63 -0.73 21.38
N ALA A 56 -15.41 -0.27 20.39
CA ALA A 56 -15.56 -0.93 19.09
C ALA A 56 -15.11 -0.03 17.94
N LEU A 57 -14.27 -0.55 17.04
CA LEU A 57 -13.93 0.12 15.79
C LEU A 57 -15.01 -0.20 14.74
N CYS A 58 -15.93 0.75 14.52
CA CYS A 58 -17.00 0.61 13.55
C CYS A 58 -16.60 1.20 12.19
N VAL A 59 -16.97 0.52 11.11
CA VAL A 59 -16.79 0.99 9.74
C VAL A 59 -18.17 1.16 9.09
N ASP A 60 -18.45 2.36 8.59
CA ASP A 60 -19.62 2.61 7.75
C ASP A 60 -19.34 2.05 6.35
N LEU A 61 -20.04 0.97 6.01
CA LEU A 61 -19.82 0.25 4.76
C LEU A 61 -20.20 1.08 3.53
N ASP A 62 -21.27 1.88 3.58
CA ASP A 62 -21.68 2.71 2.45
C ASP A 62 -20.65 3.82 2.18
N ALA A 63 -20.07 4.39 3.24
CA ALA A 63 -18.96 5.34 3.11
C ALA A 63 -17.68 4.68 2.59
N LEU A 64 -17.35 3.47 3.06
CA LEU A 64 -16.20 2.71 2.59
C LEU A 64 -16.31 2.40 1.09
N GLU A 65 -17.44 1.83 0.67
CA GLU A 65 -17.75 1.52 -0.72
C GLU A 65 -17.70 2.79 -1.59
N GLY A 66 -18.28 3.89 -1.10
CA GLY A 66 -18.25 5.19 -1.77
C GLY A 66 -16.84 5.76 -1.95
N ASN A 67 -15.97 5.64 -0.94
CA ASN A 67 -14.58 6.09 -1.00
C ASN A 67 -13.74 5.25 -1.97
N ILE A 68 -13.91 3.92 -1.95
CA ILE A 68 -13.26 2.99 -2.89
C ILE A 68 -13.67 3.33 -4.33
N ALA A 69 -14.97 3.44 -4.60
CA ALA A 69 -15.47 3.78 -5.93
C ALA A 69 -14.96 5.15 -6.40
N LYS A 70 -14.91 6.13 -5.51
CA LYS A 70 -14.40 7.46 -5.86
C LYS A 70 -12.94 7.44 -6.25
N MET A 71 -12.09 6.81 -5.45
CA MET A 71 -10.67 6.71 -5.76
C MET A 71 -10.45 6.08 -7.13
N GLN A 72 -11.12 4.96 -7.39
CA GLN A 72 -11.02 4.26 -8.66
C GLN A 72 -11.46 5.13 -9.85
N ASN A 73 -12.60 5.83 -9.71
CA ASN A 73 -13.07 6.76 -10.74
C ASN A 73 -12.07 7.90 -10.98
N THR A 74 -11.48 8.46 -9.92
CA THR A 74 -10.48 9.52 -10.05
C THR A 74 -9.23 9.04 -10.78
N THR A 75 -8.68 7.88 -10.39
CA THR A 75 -7.48 7.36 -11.06
C THR A 75 -7.74 7.00 -12.52
N ALA A 76 -8.89 6.39 -12.81
CA ALA A 76 -9.30 6.06 -14.17
C ALA A 76 -9.44 7.32 -15.06
N LEU A 77 -10.07 8.39 -14.56
CA LEU A 77 -10.17 9.67 -15.29
C LEU A 77 -8.81 10.32 -15.53
N ASN A 78 -7.87 10.12 -14.61
CA ASN A 78 -6.54 10.70 -14.65
C ASN A 78 -5.53 9.86 -15.44
N GLY A 79 -5.94 8.70 -15.99
CA GLY A 79 -5.07 7.85 -16.81
C GLY A 79 -3.97 7.11 -16.04
N ILE A 80 -4.10 6.99 -14.71
CA ILE A 80 -3.18 6.23 -13.86
C ILE A 80 -3.94 5.16 -13.07
N ALA A 81 -3.23 4.17 -12.53
CA ALA A 81 -3.85 3.14 -11.71
C ALA A 81 -3.80 3.46 -10.21
N SER A 82 -4.47 2.63 -9.41
CA SER A 82 -4.34 2.62 -7.94
C SER A 82 -3.69 1.31 -7.49
N ARG A 83 -2.79 1.40 -6.49
CA ARG A 83 -2.22 0.27 -5.77
C ARG A 83 -2.36 0.49 -4.26
N PRO A 84 -3.57 0.31 -3.70
CA PRO A 84 -3.87 0.81 -2.37
C PRO A 84 -3.04 0.16 -1.27
N HIS A 85 -2.70 0.94 -0.24
CA HIS A 85 -1.84 0.50 0.83
C HIS A 85 -2.63 -0.11 1.99
N ALA A 86 -2.49 -1.43 2.14
CA ALA A 86 -3.19 -2.19 3.16
C ALA A 86 -2.73 -1.92 4.60
N LYS A 87 -1.67 -1.13 4.83
CA LYS A 87 -1.20 -0.80 6.19
C LYS A 87 -2.26 -0.07 7.00
N THR A 88 -3.20 0.62 6.34
CA THR A 88 -4.26 1.40 6.96
C THR A 88 -5.30 0.50 7.61
N HIS A 89 -5.73 -0.58 6.95
CA HIS A 89 -6.80 -1.45 7.43
C HIS A 89 -6.32 -2.83 7.88
N LYS A 90 -5.28 -3.38 7.23
CA LYS A 90 -4.75 -4.73 7.46
C LYS A 90 -5.79 -5.86 7.31
N THR A 91 -6.91 -5.55 6.65
CA THR A 91 -8.03 -6.46 6.41
C THR A 91 -8.02 -6.94 4.96
N PRO A 92 -7.84 -8.25 4.70
CA PRO A 92 -7.85 -8.82 3.35
C PRO A 92 -9.15 -8.57 2.58
N VAL A 93 -10.28 -8.54 3.27
CA VAL A 93 -11.59 -8.27 2.67
C VAL A 93 -11.66 -6.89 2.02
N ILE A 94 -11.14 -5.87 2.71
CA ILE A 94 -11.08 -4.50 2.18
C ILE A 94 -10.09 -4.43 1.01
N ALA A 95 -8.95 -5.15 1.09
CA ALA A 95 -8.04 -5.28 -0.03
C ALA A 95 -8.73 -5.91 -1.26
N GLN A 96 -9.53 -6.96 -1.07
CA GLN A 96 -10.30 -7.56 -2.16
C GLN A 96 -11.32 -6.58 -2.76
N MET A 97 -12.04 -5.82 -1.92
CA MET A 97 -12.95 -4.78 -2.40
C MET A 97 -12.24 -3.76 -3.29
N GLN A 98 -11.02 -3.37 -2.94
CA GLN A 98 -10.20 -2.46 -3.75
C GLN A 98 -9.80 -3.11 -5.08
N MET A 99 -9.27 -4.34 -5.02
CA MET A 99 -8.90 -5.13 -6.20
C MET A 99 -10.07 -5.32 -7.17
N ASP A 100 -11.26 -5.60 -6.67
CA ASP A 100 -12.49 -5.81 -7.46
C ASP A 100 -12.90 -4.57 -8.26
N THR A 101 -12.48 -3.37 -7.84
CA THR A 101 -12.72 -2.13 -8.60
C THR A 101 -11.72 -1.88 -9.72
N GLY A 102 -10.64 -2.67 -9.80
CA GLY A 102 -9.61 -2.56 -10.84
C GLY A 102 -8.30 -1.95 -10.35
N SER A 103 -8.01 -1.97 -9.05
CA SER A 103 -6.64 -1.72 -8.56
C SER A 103 -5.65 -2.74 -9.14
N VAL A 104 -4.43 -2.30 -9.45
CA VAL A 104 -3.38 -3.14 -10.07
C VAL A 104 -2.64 -4.05 -9.07
N GLY A 105 -3.11 -4.05 -7.82
CA GLY A 105 -2.51 -4.73 -6.68
C GLY A 105 -2.71 -3.91 -5.41
N ILE A 106 -2.07 -4.33 -4.33
CA ILE A 106 -1.99 -3.59 -3.08
C ILE A 106 -0.54 -3.37 -2.64
N CYS A 107 -0.34 -2.38 -1.79
CA CYS A 107 0.93 -2.12 -1.11
C CYS A 107 0.89 -2.61 0.34
N VAL A 108 1.98 -3.18 0.82
CA VAL A 108 2.19 -3.56 2.23
C VAL A 108 3.51 -3.00 2.75
N ALA A 109 3.60 -2.79 4.06
CA ALA A 109 4.79 -2.18 4.66
C ALA A 109 5.73 -3.21 5.30
N LYS A 110 5.27 -4.46 5.48
CA LYS A 110 6.04 -5.54 6.13
C LYS A 110 5.73 -6.89 5.49
N VAL A 111 6.71 -7.80 5.55
CA VAL A 111 6.57 -9.18 5.06
C VAL A 111 5.43 -9.92 5.76
N SER A 112 5.22 -9.71 7.06
CA SER A 112 4.10 -10.31 7.79
C SER A 112 2.73 -9.84 7.31
N GLU A 113 2.63 -8.60 6.82
CA GLU A 113 1.39 -8.10 6.21
C GLU A 113 1.18 -8.76 4.84
N ALA A 114 2.25 -8.95 4.06
CA ALA A 114 2.20 -9.68 2.79
C ALA A 114 1.72 -11.13 2.98
N GLU A 115 2.28 -11.85 3.96
CA GLU A 115 1.89 -13.22 4.29
C GLU A 115 0.40 -13.31 4.69
N ALA A 116 -0.07 -12.42 5.55
CA ALA A 116 -1.47 -12.40 5.99
C ALA A 116 -2.44 -12.13 4.83
N MET A 117 -2.08 -11.21 3.93
CA MET A 117 -2.87 -10.92 2.73
C MET A 117 -2.88 -12.10 1.76
N PHE A 118 -1.72 -12.72 1.51
CA PHE A 118 -1.58 -13.89 0.64
C PHE A 118 -2.44 -15.06 1.10
N GLN A 119 -2.34 -15.41 2.40
CA GLN A 119 -3.07 -16.52 3.00
C GLN A 119 -4.59 -16.37 2.87
N ASN A 120 -5.07 -15.15 2.61
CA ASN A 120 -6.48 -14.82 2.43
C ASN A 120 -6.83 -14.49 0.97
N GLY A 121 -6.01 -14.92 0.00
CA GLY A 121 -6.32 -14.87 -1.42
C GLY A 121 -5.94 -13.57 -2.14
N ILE A 122 -5.21 -12.66 -1.50
CA ILE A 122 -4.72 -11.44 -2.16
C ILE A 122 -3.34 -11.72 -2.75
N ASP A 123 -3.26 -11.74 -4.08
CA ASP A 123 -2.11 -12.25 -4.85
C ASP A 123 -1.49 -11.21 -5.81
N LYS A 124 -1.70 -9.90 -5.59
CA LYS A 124 -0.88 -8.85 -6.23
C LYS A 124 -0.37 -7.86 -5.17
N ILE A 125 0.86 -8.06 -4.68
CA ILE A 125 1.44 -7.32 -3.56
C ILE A 125 2.79 -6.72 -3.93
N LEU A 126 2.89 -5.43 -3.67
CA LEU A 126 4.13 -4.68 -3.63
C LEU A 126 4.50 -4.36 -2.18
N LEU A 127 5.68 -4.79 -1.74
CA LEU A 127 6.23 -4.43 -0.44
C LEU A 127 7.12 -3.18 -0.59
N THR A 128 6.65 -2.05 -0.06
CA THR A 128 7.21 -0.70 -0.29
C THR A 128 8.30 -0.29 0.69
N THR A 129 8.94 -1.26 1.36
CA THR A 129 10.01 -1.05 2.33
C THR A 129 11.15 -2.06 2.11
N THR A 130 12.38 -1.70 2.48
CA THR A 130 13.52 -2.59 2.27
C THR A 130 13.60 -3.71 3.33
N ASN A 131 13.79 -4.95 2.89
CA ASN A 131 14.03 -6.09 3.77
C ASN A 131 15.53 -6.23 4.06
N VAL A 132 15.98 -5.76 5.24
CA VAL A 132 17.42 -5.69 5.56
C VAL A 132 17.98 -6.88 6.34
N THR A 133 17.16 -7.68 7.01
CA THR A 133 17.65 -8.82 7.81
C THR A 133 17.53 -10.12 7.03
N ALA A 134 18.49 -11.04 7.21
CA ALA A 134 18.47 -12.35 6.55
C ALA A 134 17.14 -13.11 6.76
N THR A 135 16.54 -13.00 7.95
CA THR A 135 15.22 -13.60 8.24
C THR A 135 14.10 -12.97 7.42
N LYS A 136 14.06 -11.63 7.28
CA LYS A 136 13.04 -10.95 6.47
C LYS A 136 13.22 -11.26 4.99
N ILE A 137 14.46 -11.25 4.50
CA ILE A 137 14.79 -11.58 3.11
C ILE A 137 14.34 -13.00 2.78
N ARG A 138 14.71 -13.99 3.60
CA ARG A 138 14.27 -15.39 3.37
C ARG A 138 12.75 -15.55 3.35
N ARG A 139 12.03 -14.86 4.24
CA ARG A 139 10.55 -14.88 4.23
C ARG A 139 9.97 -14.25 2.96
N ALA A 140 10.52 -13.13 2.52
CA ALA A 140 10.14 -12.48 1.26
C ALA A 140 10.42 -13.36 0.04
N MET A 141 11.56 -14.07 0.02
CA MET A 141 11.87 -15.04 -1.03
C MET A 141 10.94 -16.25 -0.99
N LYS A 142 10.57 -16.73 0.20
CA LYS A 142 9.58 -17.81 0.33
C LYS A 142 8.21 -17.40 -0.19
N LEU A 143 7.79 -16.16 0.06
CA LEU A 143 6.59 -15.59 -0.57
C LEU A 143 6.72 -15.62 -2.09
N ARG A 144 7.82 -15.07 -2.65
CA ARG A 144 8.06 -15.05 -4.10
C ARG A 144 8.06 -16.44 -4.75
N GLU A 145 8.59 -17.45 -4.06
CA GLU A 145 8.64 -18.84 -4.51
C GLU A 145 7.24 -19.44 -4.66
N VAL A 146 6.38 -19.25 -3.64
CA VAL A 146 5.00 -19.76 -3.67
C VAL A 146 4.06 -18.86 -4.47
N TRP A 147 4.48 -17.62 -4.74
CA TRP A 147 3.65 -16.59 -5.34
C TRP A 147 4.42 -15.71 -6.36
N GLY A 148 4.02 -15.93 -7.62
CA GLY A 148 4.51 -15.29 -8.85
C GLY A 148 4.62 -13.76 -8.88
N ASP A 149 3.73 -13.05 -8.20
CA ASP A 149 3.53 -11.59 -8.38
C ASP A 149 3.91 -10.77 -7.14
N PHE A 150 4.66 -11.36 -6.21
CA PHE A 150 5.22 -10.63 -5.08
C PHE A 150 6.43 -9.78 -5.52
N ILE A 151 6.36 -8.46 -5.28
CA ILE A 151 7.42 -7.50 -5.60
C ILE A 151 7.92 -6.85 -4.31
N GLN A 152 9.23 -6.63 -4.18
CA GLN A 152 9.82 -5.94 -3.02
C GLN A 152 10.75 -4.80 -3.40
N ALA A 153 10.90 -3.81 -2.52
CA ALA A 153 11.77 -2.68 -2.74
C ALA A 153 13.23 -2.93 -2.29
N THR A 154 14.16 -2.27 -2.95
CA THR A 154 15.54 -2.06 -2.48
C THR A 154 15.94 -0.59 -2.68
N ASP A 155 16.77 -0.07 -1.79
CA ASP A 155 17.29 1.29 -1.81
C ASP A 155 18.82 1.35 -1.70
N SER A 156 19.50 0.19 -1.72
CA SER A 156 20.97 0.16 -1.62
C SER A 156 21.59 -1.00 -2.41
N PRO A 157 22.83 -0.82 -2.93
CA PRO A 157 23.57 -1.88 -3.59
C PRO A 157 23.78 -3.12 -2.72
N ASP A 158 24.05 -2.92 -1.43
CA ASP A 158 24.31 -4.01 -0.49
C ASP A 158 23.05 -4.84 -0.26
N ASN A 159 21.89 -4.18 -0.09
CA ASN A 159 20.64 -4.91 0.00
C ASN A 159 20.30 -5.67 -1.29
N ALA A 160 20.49 -5.04 -2.46
CA ALA A 160 20.27 -5.71 -3.74
C ALA A 160 21.10 -7.00 -3.89
N ARG A 161 22.38 -6.99 -3.47
CA ARG A 161 23.22 -8.20 -3.48
C ARG A 161 22.70 -9.27 -2.52
N LEU A 162 22.28 -8.90 -1.32
CA LEU A 162 21.67 -9.85 -0.37
C LEU A 162 20.36 -10.46 -0.91
N LEU A 163 19.55 -9.68 -1.63
CA LEU A 163 18.36 -10.20 -2.31
C LEU A 163 18.73 -11.18 -3.42
N SER A 164 19.74 -10.85 -4.24
CA SER A 164 20.25 -11.71 -5.31
C SER A 164 20.78 -13.04 -4.78
N GLU A 165 21.65 -13.02 -3.76
CA GLU A 165 22.18 -14.22 -3.12
C GLU A 165 21.06 -15.12 -2.59
N ALA A 166 20.06 -14.54 -1.92
CA ALA A 166 18.93 -15.29 -1.40
C ALA A 166 18.07 -15.91 -2.52
N ALA A 167 17.80 -15.14 -3.60
CA ALA A 167 17.04 -15.63 -4.75
C ALA A 167 17.75 -16.80 -5.45
N ILE A 168 19.07 -16.71 -5.64
CA ILE A 168 19.90 -17.79 -6.19
C ILE A 168 19.84 -19.03 -5.30
N SER A 169 19.99 -18.86 -3.99
CA SER A 169 19.96 -19.98 -3.04
C SER A 169 18.64 -20.76 -3.03
N MET A 170 17.55 -20.09 -3.46
CA MET A 170 16.21 -20.67 -3.57
C MET A 170 15.82 -21.02 -5.00
N ASN A 171 16.72 -20.81 -5.98
CA ASN A 171 16.48 -21.04 -7.40
C ASN A 171 15.21 -20.32 -7.94
N ILE A 172 15.04 -19.05 -7.57
CA ILE A 172 13.93 -18.20 -8.01
C ILE A 172 14.44 -16.90 -8.67
N ILE A 173 13.54 -16.22 -9.37
CA ILE A 173 13.74 -14.84 -9.82
C ILE A 173 12.86 -13.94 -8.97
N ALA A 174 13.47 -13.06 -8.17
CA ALA A 174 12.77 -12.09 -7.34
C ALA A 174 12.52 -10.78 -8.08
N ASP A 175 11.29 -10.27 -7.99
CA ASP A 175 10.90 -9.04 -8.64
C ASP A 175 11.17 -7.86 -7.70
N VAL A 176 11.89 -6.86 -8.20
CA VAL A 176 12.44 -5.77 -7.40
C VAL A 176 12.16 -4.42 -8.02
N VAL A 177 11.80 -3.45 -7.19
CA VAL A 177 11.74 -2.02 -7.55
C VAL A 177 12.78 -1.23 -6.75
N VAL A 178 13.28 -0.14 -7.33
CA VAL A 178 14.19 0.78 -6.65
C VAL A 178 13.39 1.84 -5.88
N ASP A 179 13.52 1.92 -4.55
CA ASP A 179 12.94 3.02 -3.76
C ASP A 179 13.82 4.27 -3.89
N VAL A 180 13.26 5.39 -4.35
CA VAL A 180 13.94 6.65 -4.63
C VAL A 180 13.47 7.72 -3.66
N ASP A 181 14.41 8.41 -3.02
CA ASP A 181 14.10 9.47 -2.06
C ASP A 181 13.53 10.72 -2.76
N PRO A 182 12.32 11.21 -2.38
CA PRO A 182 11.78 12.49 -2.85
C PRO A 182 12.46 13.72 -2.22
N GLY A 183 13.55 13.54 -1.46
CA GLY A 183 14.27 14.58 -0.71
C GLY A 183 13.87 14.69 0.76
N GLY A 184 13.07 13.74 1.26
CA GLY A 184 12.66 13.67 2.66
C GLY A 184 13.67 12.96 3.56
N ASN A 185 14.67 12.28 2.99
CA ASN A 185 15.71 11.52 3.70
C ASN A 185 15.15 10.50 4.70
N ARG A 186 14.00 9.89 4.38
CA ARG A 186 13.39 8.85 5.23
C ARG A 186 13.90 7.47 4.83
N THR A 187 13.70 7.11 3.57
CA THR A 187 14.15 5.88 2.89
C THR A 187 14.38 6.22 1.42
N GLY A 188 15.05 5.32 0.70
CA GLY A 188 15.26 5.47 -0.74
C GLY A 188 16.66 5.97 -1.09
N ILE A 189 17.12 5.57 -2.27
CA ILE A 189 18.37 6.03 -2.84
C ILE A 189 18.21 7.44 -3.42
N THR A 190 19.30 8.21 -3.44
CA THR A 190 19.31 9.53 -4.08
C THR A 190 18.89 9.43 -5.56
N PRO A 191 17.98 10.31 -6.04
CA PRO A 191 17.52 10.30 -7.43
C PRO A 191 18.66 10.64 -8.41
N GLY A 192 18.41 10.37 -9.70
CA GLY A 192 19.33 10.63 -10.78
C GLY A 192 20.31 9.48 -10.99
N GLN A 193 21.60 9.82 -11.12
CA GLN A 193 22.66 8.83 -11.39
C GLN A 193 22.80 7.74 -10.32
N PRO A 194 22.72 8.01 -9.00
CA PRO A 194 22.81 6.95 -8.01
C PRO A 194 21.67 5.92 -8.13
N ALA A 195 20.44 6.38 -8.33
CA ALA A 195 19.29 5.51 -8.57
C ALA A 195 19.44 4.69 -9.87
N LEU A 196 19.93 5.32 -10.96
CA LEU A 196 20.21 4.62 -12.21
C LEU A 196 21.25 3.50 -12.03
N GLN A 197 22.35 3.79 -11.33
CA GLN A 197 23.39 2.80 -11.04
C GLN A 197 22.86 1.62 -10.22
N LEU A 198 21.99 1.88 -9.23
CA LEU A 198 21.34 0.81 -8.48
C LEU A 198 20.40 -0.01 -9.36
N ALA A 199 19.61 0.62 -10.23
CA ALA A 199 18.71 -0.09 -11.14
C ALA A 199 19.48 -0.96 -12.14
N GLN A 200 20.57 -0.46 -12.71
CA GLN A 200 21.47 -1.23 -13.56
C GLN A 200 22.09 -2.42 -12.82
N LEU A 201 22.48 -2.23 -11.56
CA LEU A 201 22.96 -3.33 -10.72
C LEU A 201 21.87 -4.39 -10.52
N VAL A 202 20.64 -3.99 -10.17
CA VAL A 202 19.51 -4.92 -9.99
C VAL A 202 19.22 -5.70 -11.28
N ASP A 203 19.26 -5.04 -12.43
CA ASP A 203 19.04 -5.65 -13.75
C ASP A 203 20.12 -6.67 -14.15
N GLN A 204 21.36 -6.47 -13.67
CA GLN A 204 22.50 -7.36 -13.95
C GLN A 204 22.65 -8.49 -12.93
N LEU A 205 22.08 -8.35 -11.73
CA LEU A 205 22.25 -9.34 -10.66
C LEU A 205 21.46 -10.62 -10.97
N PRO A 206 22.10 -11.81 -10.90
CA PRO A 206 21.41 -13.07 -11.11
C PRO A 206 20.32 -13.28 -10.05
N GLY A 207 19.20 -13.88 -10.47
CA GLY A 207 18.06 -14.13 -9.59
C GLY A 207 17.21 -12.89 -9.26
N LEU A 208 17.52 -11.71 -9.80
CA LEU A 208 16.67 -10.53 -9.69
C LEU A 208 16.07 -10.15 -11.05
N ARG A 209 14.93 -9.47 -11.00
CA ARG A 209 14.31 -8.79 -12.13
C ARG A 209 13.86 -7.42 -11.69
N LEU A 210 14.42 -6.39 -12.30
CA LEU A 210 13.96 -5.02 -12.12
C LEU A 210 12.51 -4.91 -12.62
N ARG A 211 11.67 -4.14 -11.93
CA ARG A 211 10.29 -3.80 -12.31
C ARG A 211 10.03 -2.29 -12.38
N GLY A 212 11.05 -1.47 -12.12
CA GLY A 212 10.97 0.00 -12.12
C GLY A 212 11.33 0.62 -10.78
N LEU A 213 10.61 1.67 -10.36
CA LEU A 213 10.95 2.47 -9.18
C LEU A 213 9.73 2.89 -8.35
N LEU A 214 10.00 3.24 -7.09
CA LEU A 214 9.07 3.85 -6.16
C LEU A 214 9.55 5.24 -5.77
N CYS A 215 8.63 6.16 -5.52
CA CYS A 215 8.97 7.44 -4.88
C CYS A 215 7.76 7.96 -4.09
N TYR A 216 7.85 7.91 -2.76
CA TYR A 216 6.74 8.32 -1.89
C TYR A 216 7.05 9.62 -1.12
N ASP A 217 6.45 10.74 -1.55
CA ASP A 217 6.51 12.00 -0.82
C ASP A 217 5.48 12.07 0.31
N GLY A 218 5.90 11.65 1.50
CA GLY A 218 5.12 11.80 2.72
C GLY A 218 4.92 13.26 3.16
N GLY A 219 5.83 14.16 2.78
CA GLY A 219 5.82 15.56 3.20
C GLY A 219 4.75 16.41 2.52
N SER A 220 4.20 15.96 1.39
CA SER A 220 3.10 16.64 0.68
C SER A 220 1.71 16.19 1.10
N GLN A 221 1.59 15.05 1.79
CA GLN A 221 0.29 14.45 2.13
C GLN A 221 -0.59 15.34 3.01
N HIS A 222 0.04 16.19 3.84
CA HIS A 222 -0.66 17.03 4.83
C HIS A 222 -0.48 18.53 4.60
N VAL A 223 -0.12 18.95 3.38
CA VAL A 223 -0.04 20.37 3.03
C VAL A 223 -1.44 20.95 2.86
N LYS A 224 -1.74 22.02 3.59
CA LYS A 224 -3.01 22.75 3.50
C LYS A 224 -3.05 23.57 2.21
N GLY A 225 -4.22 23.59 1.57
CA GLY A 225 -4.43 24.31 0.31
C GLY A 225 -3.99 23.51 -0.92
N PHE A 226 -4.86 23.44 -1.93
CA PHE A 226 -4.62 22.64 -3.14
C PHE A 226 -3.39 23.15 -3.91
N ASP A 227 -3.29 24.45 -4.19
CA ASP A 227 -2.21 25.00 -5.01
C ASP A 227 -0.84 24.81 -4.37
N GLN A 228 -0.73 25.02 -3.06
CA GLN A 228 0.52 24.81 -2.33
C GLN A 228 0.92 23.33 -2.32
N ARG A 229 -0.05 22.44 -2.05
CA ARG A 229 0.19 20.99 -2.07
C ARG A 229 0.59 20.51 -3.45
N ARG A 230 -0.07 20.99 -4.50
CA ARG A 230 0.23 20.69 -5.89
C ARG A 230 1.64 21.14 -6.27
N SER A 231 1.96 22.42 -6.03
CA SER A 231 3.29 22.97 -6.30
C SER A 231 4.40 22.17 -5.58
N GLN A 232 4.22 21.87 -4.30
CA GLN A 232 5.19 21.12 -3.52
C GLN A 232 5.35 19.67 -4.03
N THR A 233 4.24 18.98 -4.32
CA THR A 233 4.25 17.59 -4.81
C THR A 233 5.01 17.49 -6.12
N LEU A 234 4.68 18.34 -7.10
CA LEU A 234 5.32 18.31 -8.43
C LEU A 234 6.79 18.71 -8.36
N SER A 235 7.13 19.69 -7.51
CA SER A 235 8.53 20.08 -7.31
C SER A 235 9.37 18.95 -6.71
N ARG A 236 8.85 18.23 -5.71
CA ARG A 236 9.60 17.14 -5.05
C ARG A 236 9.70 15.88 -5.89
N LEU A 237 8.70 15.60 -6.73
CA LEU A 237 8.72 14.44 -7.62
C LEU A 237 9.45 14.69 -8.95
N ASN A 238 9.90 15.93 -9.22
CA ASN A 238 10.63 16.24 -10.45
C ASN A 238 11.90 15.38 -10.61
N ALA A 239 12.71 15.26 -9.56
CA ALA A 239 13.93 14.45 -9.60
C ALA A 239 13.65 12.94 -9.82
N ALA A 240 12.52 12.44 -9.30
CA ALA A 240 12.07 11.07 -9.57
C ALA A 240 11.61 10.89 -11.02
N SER A 241 10.97 11.90 -11.61
CA SER A 241 10.58 11.91 -13.03
C SER A 241 11.81 11.93 -13.96
N GLU A 242 12.83 12.71 -13.61
CA GLU A 242 14.13 12.68 -14.31
C GLU A 242 14.83 11.32 -14.17
N THR A 243 14.72 10.69 -13.00
CA THR A 243 15.23 9.32 -12.77
C THR A 243 14.51 8.29 -13.64
N TYR A 244 13.19 8.40 -13.75
CA TYR A 244 12.37 7.57 -14.65
C TYR A 244 12.84 7.70 -16.12
N ASP A 245 13.16 8.91 -16.58
CA ASP A 245 13.71 9.09 -17.94
C ASP A 245 15.08 8.45 -18.10
N LEU A 246 15.94 8.56 -17.09
CA LEU A 246 17.26 7.94 -17.12
C LEU A 246 17.13 6.41 -17.24
N PHE A 247 16.16 5.80 -16.57
CA PHE A 247 15.89 4.36 -16.68
C PHE A 247 15.47 4.02 -18.12
N ASN A 248 14.46 4.73 -18.66
CA ASN A 248 13.98 4.53 -20.03
C ASN A 248 15.07 4.72 -21.09
N ASN A 249 15.83 5.81 -21.00
CA ASN A 249 16.92 6.12 -21.94
C ASN A 249 18.07 5.11 -21.87
N SER A 250 18.19 4.38 -20.75
CA SER A 250 19.16 3.29 -20.57
C SER A 250 18.60 1.92 -20.95
N GLY A 251 17.37 1.84 -21.45
CA GLY A 251 16.71 0.59 -21.83
C GLY A 251 16.24 -0.26 -20.65
N LEU A 252 16.19 0.30 -19.43
CA LEU A 252 15.68 -0.39 -18.26
C LEU A 252 14.14 -0.34 -18.22
N THR A 253 13.53 -1.35 -17.60
CA THR A 253 12.07 -1.35 -17.42
C THR A 253 11.61 -0.22 -16.50
N THR A 254 10.46 0.35 -16.84
CA THR A 254 9.76 1.39 -16.08
C THR A 254 8.27 1.07 -15.96
N GLU A 255 7.92 -0.23 -16.04
CA GLU A 255 6.54 -0.71 -15.91
C GLU A 255 5.86 -0.30 -14.59
N ILE A 256 6.66 -0.06 -13.54
CA ILE A 256 6.22 0.54 -12.28
C ILE A 256 7.02 1.82 -12.04
N PHE A 257 6.31 2.94 -11.99
CA PHE A 257 6.69 4.12 -11.23
C PHE A 257 5.53 4.38 -10.27
N SER A 258 5.67 3.92 -9.03
CA SER A 258 4.59 3.95 -8.03
C SER A 258 4.92 4.89 -6.87
N GLY A 259 3.95 5.66 -6.42
CA GLY A 259 4.16 6.70 -5.41
C GLY A 259 2.87 7.28 -4.88
N GLY A 260 2.89 8.53 -4.45
CA GLY A 260 1.65 9.23 -4.08
C GLY A 260 0.92 8.69 -2.85
N GLY A 261 -0.16 9.36 -2.48
CA GLY A 261 -0.92 9.00 -1.29
C GLY A 261 -2.26 9.72 -1.19
N THR A 262 -2.98 9.50 -0.09
CA THR A 262 -4.34 10.03 0.11
C THR A 262 -4.41 11.57 0.00
N GLY A 263 -3.35 12.29 0.34
CA GLY A 263 -3.35 13.76 0.25
C GLY A 263 -3.11 14.29 -1.16
N THR A 264 -2.47 13.48 -2.01
CA THR A 264 -1.97 13.88 -3.32
C THR A 264 -2.64 13.12 -4.47
N TYR A 265 -3.59 12.21 -4.20
CA TYR A 265 -4.26 11.38 -5.22
C TYR A 265 -4.85 12.16 -6.40
N ASN A 266 -5.28 13.40 -6.18
CA ASN A 266 -5.86 14.29 -7.18
C ASN A 266 -4.82 15.21 -7.86
N ILE A 267 -3.54 14.99 -7.61
CA ILE A 267 -2.39 15.75 -8.12
C ILE A 267 -1.38 14.80 -8.77
N ASP A 268 -1.13 13.63 -8.17
CA ASP A 268 -0.02 12.73 -8.52
C ASP A 268 0.02 12.31 -9.99
N HIS A 269 -1.13 12.22 -10.66
CA HIS A 269 -1.24 11.94 -12.10
C HIS A 269 -0.53 12.95 -13.01
N GLU A 270 -0.25 14.16 -12.52
CA GLU A 270 0.54 15.15 -13.25
C GLU A 270 2.05 14.89 -13.16
N THR A 271 2.47 13.96 -12.29
CA THR A 271 3.86 13.52 -12.20
C THR A 271 4.20 12.65 -13.40
N ARG A 272 5.15 13.11 -14.20
CA ARG A 272 5.53 12.48 -15.45
C ARG A 272 6.08 11.08 -15.22
N GLY A 273 5.51 10.10 -15.93
CA GLY A 273 5.89 8.70 -15.85
C GLY A 273 5.22 7.92 -14.73
N LEU A 274 4.49 8.57 -13.80
CA LEU A 274 3.83 7.86 -12.70
C LEU A 274 2.75 6.91 -13.23
N THR A 275 2.82 5.66 -12.79
CA THR A 275 1.97 4.56 -13.26
C THR A 275 0.81 4.26 -12.32
N ASP A 276 1.06 4.28 -11.00
CA ASP A 276 0.06 3.98 -9.98
C ASP A 276 0.31 4.72 -8.66
N ILE A 277 -0.76 4.93 -7.89
CA ILE A 277 -0.71 5.61 -6.58
C ILE A 277 -0.96 4.67 -5.39
N GLN A 278 -0.21 4.88 -4.30
CA GLN A 278 -0.14 4.05 -3.09
C GLN A 278 -1.09 4.54 -1.98
N VAL A 279 -2.29 4.97 -2.37
CA VAL A 279 -3.31 5.54 -1.46
C VAL A 279 -3.72 4.57 -0.35
N GLY A 280 -3.87 5.04 0.89
CA GLY A 280 -4.16 4.16 2.03
C GLY A 280 -5.31 4.69 2.87
N SER A 281 -5.10 5.79 3.58
CA SER A 281 -6.07 6.38 4.50
C SER A 281 -7.43 6.73 3.88
N TYR A 282 -7.51 6.88 2.55
CA TYR A 282 -8.72 7.32 1.85
C TYR A 282 -9.95 6.44 2.11
N VAL A 283 -9.76 5.15 2.43
CA VAL A 283 -10.87 4.23 2.71
C VAL A 283 -11.67 4.63 3.94
N PHE A 284 -11.02 5.23 4.95
CA PHE A 284 -11.65 5.65 6.21
C PHE A 284 -11.69 7.17 6.39
N MET A 285 -10.72 7.87 5.77
CA MET A 285 -10.29 9.21 6.14
C MET A 285 -9.85 9.30 7.61
N ASP A 286 -9.37 10.46 8.04
CA ASP A 286 -9.11 10.76 9.44
C ASP A 286 -9.24 12.26 9.70
N ALA A 287 -9.19 12.67 10.97
CA ALA A 287 -9.33 14.07 11.35
C ALA A 287 -8.25 14.99 10.76
N GLN A 288 -7.06 14.46 10.46
CA GLN A 288 -6.01 15.25 9.82
C GLN A 288 -6.36 15.52 8.37
N TYR A 289 -6.84 14.52 7.62
CA TYR A 289 -7.31 14.70 6.25
C TYR A 289 -8.56 15.59 6.13
N MET A 290 -9.39 15.66 7.17
CA MET A 290 -10.54 16.57 7.19
C MET A 290 -10.16 18.05 7.10
N ILE A 291 -9.03 18.44 7.72
CA ILE A 291 -8.59 19.83 7.82
C ILE A 291 -7.95 20.33 6.51
N LEU A 292 -7.59 19.43 5.60
CA LEU A 292 -6.77 19.74 4.41
C LEU A 292 -7.58 20.18 3.17
N GLY A 293 -8.91 20.25 3.27
CA GLY A 293 -9.77 20.60 2.13
C GLY A 293 -9.91 19.49 1.08
N VAL A 294 -9.40 18.28 1.36
CA VAL A 294 -9.65 17.06 0.56
C VAL A 294 -11.14 16.64 0.62
N ASN A 295 -11.87 17.24 1.56
CA ASN A 295 -13.21 16.91 2.02
C ASN A 295 -14.39 17.30 1.12
N GLN A 296 -14.22 17.96 -0.02
CA GLN A 296 -15.40 18.20 -0.89
C GLN A 296 -15.91 16.91 -1.57
N THR A 297 -15.30 15.76 -1.26
CA THR A 297 -15.23 14.66 -2.21
C THR A 297 -15.28 13.26 -1.56
N MET A 298 -14.63 12.97 -0.42
CA MET A 298 -14.68 11.67 0.26
C MET A 298 -15.37 11.72 1.63
N ARG A 299 -16.04 10.64 2.03
CA ARG A 299 -16.83 10.58 3.28
C ARG A 299 -15.97 10.09 4.44
N PHE A 300 -16.03 10.82 5.54
CA PHE A 300 -15.40 10.43 6.80
C PHE A 300 -16.14 9.24 7.40
N ILE A 301 -15.39 8.21 7.83
CA ILE A 301 -15.94 7.11 8.62
C ILE A 301 -15.68 7.44 10.07
N GLN A 302 -16.73 7.86 10.77
CA GLN A 302 -16.64 8.18 12.18
C GLN A 302 -16.35 6.91 12.98
N ILE A 303 -15.15 6.85 13.55
CA ILE A 303 -14.85 5.98 14.69
C ILE A 303 -15.62 6.55 15.88
N SER A 304 -16.90 6.24 15.99
CA SER A 304 -17.72 6.69 17.11
C SER A 304 -17.48 5.77 18.30
N ASN A 305 -17.00 6.33 19.41
CA ASN A 305 -17.24 5.73 20.71
C ASN A 305 -18.71 6.00 21.04
N PRO A 306 -19.56 4.98 21.27
CA PRO A 306 -20.96 5.22 21.60
C PRO A 306 -21.07 5.64 23.07
N HIS A 307 -20.67 6.89 23.36
CA HIS A 307 -20.97 7.62 24.58
C HIS A 307 -21.37 9.05 24.23
#